data_AF-A0A3D3LYG5-F1
#
_entry.id   AF-A0A3D3LYG5-F1
#
_cell.length_a   1.000
_cell.length_b   1.000
_cell.length_c   1.000
_cell.angle_alpha   90.00
_cell.angle_beta   90.00
_cell.angle_gamma   90.00
#
_symmetry.space_group_name_H-M   'P 1'
#
loop_
_entity.id
_entity.type
_entity.pdbx_description
1 polymer ?
#
loop_
_entity_poly.entity_id
_entity_poly.type
_entity_poly.pdbx_seq_one_letter_code
_entity_poly.pdbx_strand_id
1 'polypeptide(L)'
;MPLHTVLESRSLVGAIDYAGQPTTQPFHDWSWILARTRKTTAEVADLIRNGQRIPTTVEVENHAIRFYPRHWLNRWGENMPVIPSVFQSGEKDSKGRLTLSCGDLFTLGTMVETAQNAVNFYVAVCSWDAGAKARDIYRRIPTLSETDVGEKFLGGIMPAKDSNLESEVAYRSFWRREQYRLKGLGPAFFTKLLYFAAGFDTLSD
;
A
#
# COMPACT_ATOMS: atom_id res chain seq x y z
N MET A 1 11.46 -45.26 -16.31
CA MET A 1 10.29 -46.16 -16.12
C MET A 1 10.83 -47.53 -15.73
N PRO A 2 10.29 -48.21 -14.70
CA PRO A 2 8.86 -48.39 -14.45
C PRO A 2 8.35 -47.87 -13.09
N LEU A 3 7.02 -47.74 -13.03
CA LEU A 3 6.17 -47.46 -11.86
C LEU A 3 6.05 -48.70 -10.96
N HIS A 4 5.93 -48.50 -9.64
CA HIS A 4 4.92 -49.15 -8.81
C HIS A 4 4.71 -48.36 -7.50
N THR A 5 3.45 -47.99 -7.27
CA THR A 5 2.90 -47.33 -6.08
C THR A 5 2.58 -48.37 -5.01
N VAL A 6 2.89 -48.10 -3.73
CA VAL A 6 2.10 -48.59 -2.57
C VAL A 6 2.16 -47.54 -1.45
N LEU A 7 0.97 -47.07 -1.06
CA LEU A 7 0.65 -46.39 0.20
C LEU A 7 0.67 -47.42 1.34
N GLU A 8 1.25 -47.11 2.49
CA GLU A 8 0.67 -47.54 3.76
C GLU A 8 1.12 -46.68 4.94
N SER A 9 0.12 -46.21 5.67
CA SER A 9 0.12 -45.43 6.90
C SER A 9 0.18 -46.30 8.15
N ARG A 10 0.67 -45.74 9.27
CA ARG A 10 0.43 -46.03 10.72
C ARG A 10 1.76 -45.98 11.49
N SER A 11 1.92 -45.53 12.74
CA SER A 11 1.07 -45.07 13.84
C SER A 11 2.03 -44.41 14.85
N LEU A 12 1.80 -43.17 15.30
CA LEU A 12 1.33 -42.82 16.65
C LEU A 12 1.82 -43.72 17.80
N VAL A 13 2.61 -43.12 18.70
CA VAL A 13 2.74 -43.48 20.12
C VAL A 13 2.74 -42.20 20.94
N GLY A 14 1.86 -42.14 21.94
CA GLY A 14 1.88 -41.09 22.96
C GLY A 14 0.51 -40.61 23.43
N ALA A 15 -0.39 -41.53 23.79
CA ALA A 15 -1.57 -41.21 24.59
C ALA A 15 -1.19 -41.25 26.08
N ILE A 16 -1.62 -40.22 26.84
CA ILE A 16 -1.92 -40.36 28.27
C ILE A 16 -3.33 -39.79 28.46
N ASP A 17 -4.25 -40.71 28.72
CA ASP A 17 -5.61 -40.42 29.19
C ASP A 17 -5.60 -40.09 30.68
N TYR A 18 -6.35 -39.05 31.06
CA TYR A 18 -7.07 -39.02 32.33
C TYR A 18 -8.52 -38.65 32.02
N ALA A 19 -9.42 -39.56 32.38
CA ALA A 19 -10.85 -39.50 32.12
C ALA A 19 -11.55 -38.36 32.90
N GLY A 20 -12.49 -37.67 32.27
CA GLY A 20 -13.48 -36.84 32.96
C GLY A 20 -14.12 -35.71 32.13
N GLN A 21 -15.15 -36.06 31.35
CA GLN A 21 -16.12 -35.20 30.64
C GLN A 21 -15.73 -34.68 29.23
N PRO A 22 -16.59 -34.92 28.21
CA PRO A 22 -16.43 -34.30 26.89
C PRO A 22 -16.95 -32.85 26.96
N THR A 23 -16.05 -31.89 27.11
CA THR A 23 -16.37 -30.50 26.76
C THR A 23 -16.50 -30.38 25.26
N THR A 24 -17.74 -30.41 24.77
CA THR A 24 -18.11 -29.90 23.45
C THR A 24 -17.97 -28.39 23.43
N GLN A 25 -16.73 -27.89 23.35
CA GLN A 25 -16.49 -26.53 22.89
C GLN A 25 -16.56 -26.52 21.36
N PRO A 26 -17.51 -25.80 20.74
CA PRO A 26 -17.52 -25.65 19.30
C PRO A 26 -16.27 -24.87 18.89
N PHE A 27 -15.50 -25.46 17.96
CA PHE A 27 -14.45 -24.76 17.23
C PHE A 27 -15.01 -23.43 16.73
N HIS A 28 -14.43 -22.34 17.22
CA HIS A 28 -14.81 -20.99 16.81
C HIS A 28 -14.75 -20.87 15.29
N ASP A 29 -15.86 -20.44 14.72
CA ASP A 29 -16.03 -20.13 13.30
C ASP A 29 -15.05 -19.02 12.88
N TRP A 30 -14.07 -19.39 12.07
CA TRP A 30 -13.08 -18.49 11.46
C TRP A 30 -13.57 -17.88 10.14
N SER A 31 -14.86 -18.01 9.79
CA SER A 31 -15.46 -17.48 8.55
C SER A 31 -15.22 -15.98 8.35
N TRP A 32 -15.08 -15.20 9.42
CA TRP A 32 -14.82 -13.76 9.33
C TRP A 32 -13.38 -13.41 8.92
N ILE A 33 -12.41 -14.34 8.99
CA ILE A 33 -11.00 -14.09 8.61
C ILE A 33 -10.74 -14.36 7.11
N LEU A 34 -11.61 -15.10 6.41
CA LEU A 34 -11.35 -15.53 5.02
C LEU A 34 -12.26 -14.93 3.94
N ALA A 35 -13.26 -14.11 4.28
CA ALA A 35 -14.17 -13.55 3.28
C ALA A 35 -13.85 -12.08 2.90
N ARG A 36 -12.68 -11.83 2.31
CA ARG A 36 -12.54 -10.74 1.33
C ARG A 36 -12.35 -11.36 -0.04
N THR A 37 -13.41 -11.99 -0.54
CA THR A 37 -13.51 -12.42 -1.92
C THR A 37 -13.35 -11.18 -2.79
N ARG A 38 -12.31 -11.13 -3.61
CA ARG A 38 -12.20 -10.06 -4.62
C ARG A 38 -13.39 -10.22 -5.55
N LYS A 39 -14.16 -9.14 -5.74
CA LYS A 39 -15.21 -9.12 -6.75
C LYS A 39 -14.57 -9.35 -8.12
N THR A 40 -15.18 -10.21 -8.91
CA THR A 40 -14.82 -10.43 -10.30
C THR A 40 -15.15 -9.19 -11.12
N THR A 41 -14.54 -9.04 -12.30
CA THR A 41 -14.84 -7.94 -13.23
C THR A 41 -16.32 -7.92 -13.60
N ALA A 42 -16.95 -9.08 -13.74
CA ALA A 42 -18.39 -9.20 -14.01
C ALA A 42 -19.22 -8.67 -12.82
N GLU A 43 -18.88 -9.05 -11.59
CA GLU A 43 -19.56 -8.51 -10.40
C GLU A 43 -19.38 -7.01 -10.26
N VAL A 44 -18.18 -6.47 -10.55
CA VAL A 44 -17.97 -5.01 -10.54
C VAL A 44 -18.79 -4.33 -11.64
N ALA A 45 -18.82 -4.88 -12.85
CA ALA A 45 -19.64 -4.35 -13.94
C ALA A 45 -21.14 -4.44 -13.61
N ASP A 46 -21.57 -5.48 -12.91
CA ASP A 46 -22.95 -5.67 -12.50
C ASP A 46 -23.31 -4.76 -11.33
N LEU A 47 -22.39 -4.43 -10.42
CA LEU A 47 -22.59 -3.38 -9.43
C LEU A 47 -22.80 -2.01 -10.09
N ILE A 48 -21.97 -1.70 -11.09
CA ILE A 48 -22.09 -0.47 -11.89
C ILE A 48 -23.42 -0.46 -12.65
N ARG A 49 -23.81 -1.58 -13.27
CA ARG A 49 -25.07 -1.71 -14.03
C ARG A 49 -26.33 -1.73 -13.16
N ASN A 50 -26.26 -2.31 -11.97
CA ASN A 50 -27.40 -2.45 -11.06
C ASN A 50 -27.54 -1.27 -10.08
N GLY A 51 -26.81 -0.17 -10.30
CA GLY A 51 -26.94 1.05 -9.50
C GLY A 51 -26.50 0.90 -8.05
N GLN A 52 -25.70 -0.12 -7.70
CA GLN A 52 -25.04 -0.12 -6.39
C GLN A 52 -24.02 1.02 -6.39
N ARG A 53 -24.25 1.98 -5.50
CA ARG A 53 -23.64 3.30 -5.48
C ARG A 53 -22.12 3.23 -5.64
N ILE A 54 -21.63 3.74 -6.77
CA ILE A 54 -20.21 4.06 -6.96
C ILE A 54 -19.85 5.10 -5.88
N PRO A 55 -18.71 4.93 -5.16
CA PRO A 55 -18.27 5.92 -4.21
C PRO A 55 -18.22 7.31 -4.85
N THR A 56 -18.85 8.29 -4.19
CA THR A 56 -18.74 9.69 -4.58
C THR A 56 -17.30 10.17 -4.43
N THR A 57 -16.93 11.24 -5.14
CA THR A 57 -15.62 11.89 -4.98
C THR A 57 -15.30 12.18 -3.53
N VAL A 58 -16.28 12.71 -2.78
CA VAL A 58 -16.17 12.98 -1.34
C VAL A 58 -15.90 11.72 -0.52
N GLU A 59 -16.52 10.58 -0.85
CA GLU A 59 -16.25 9.31 -0.17
C GLU A 59 -14.86 8.75 -0.49
N VAL A 60 -14.40 8.94 -1.73
CA VAL A 60 -13.03 8.56 -2.14
C VAL A 60 -12.02 9.41 -1.40
N GLU A 61 -12.18 10.74 -1.42
CA GLU A 61 -11.31 11.71 -0.74
C GLU A 61 -11.19 11.41 0.75
N ASN A 62 -12.32 11.18 1.42
CA ASN A 62 -12.36 10.91 2.86
C ASN A 62 -11.93 9.50 3.25
N HIS A 63 -11.63 8.60 2.29
CA HIS A 63 -11.20 7.25 2.61
C HIS A 63 -9.81 7.27 3.27
N ALA A 64 -9.81 7.05 4.59
CA ALA A 64 -8.66 7.24 5.44
C ALA A 64 -8.12 5.94 6.06
N ILE A 65 -6.80 5.84 6.11
CA ILE A 65 -6.05 4.73 6.69
C ILE A 65 -5.17 5.23 7.83
N ARG A 66 -5.12 4.43 8.91
CA ARG A 66 -4.22 4.66 10.04
C ARG A 66 -2.90 3.91 9.87
N PHE A 67 -1.79 4.57 10.17
CA PHE A 67 -0.45 3.99 10.08
C PHE A 67 0.40 4.35 11.31
N TYR A 68 1.50 3.62 11.51
CA TYR A 68 2.42 3.85 12.61
C TYR A 68 3.72 4.51 12.12
N PRO A 69 4.00 5.78 12.46
CA PRO A 69 5.27 6.43 12.13
C PRO A 69 6.49 5.64 12.64
N ARG A 70 6.37 5.00 13.81
CA ARG A 70 7.44 4.14 14.37
C ARG A 70 7.88 3.00 13.44
N HIS A 71 7.01 2.47 12.57
CA HIS A 71 7.42 1.44 11.62
C HIS A 71 8.43 1.97 10.57
N TRP A 72 8.40 3.26 10.29
CA TRP A 72 9.41 3.91 9.45
C TRP A 72 10.64 4.27 10.28
N LEU A 73 10.43 5.01 11.37
CA LEU A 73 11.50 5.60 12.17
C LEU A 73 12.44 4.55 12.78
N ASN A 74 11.94 3.36 13.13
CA ASN A 74 12.78 2.28 13.66
C ASN A 74 13.86 1.78 12.68
N ARG A 75 13.77 2.13 11.40
CA ARG A 75 14.77 1.78 10.38
C ARG A 75 15.25 3.01 9.59
N TRP A 76 14.98 4.21 10.08
CA TRP A 76 15.40 5.46 9.45
C TRP A 76 16.83 5.80 9.90
N GLY A 77 17.81 5.29 9.16
CA GLY A 77 19.23 5.46 9.47
C GLY A 77 19.84 6.74 8.87
N GLU A 78 21.15 6.92 9.07
CA GLU A 78 21.92 8.10 8.66
C GLU A 78 21.95 8.34 7.15
N ASN A 79 21.88 7.28 6.34
CA ASN A 79 21.89 7.36 4.87
C ASN A 79 20.50 7.62 4.26
N MET A 80 19.49 7.91 5.09
CA MET A 80 18.13 8.19 4.61
C MET A 80 17.96 9.69 4.33
N PRO A 81 16.98 10.06 3.48
CA PRO A 81 16.58 11.46 3.32
C PRO A 81 16.12 12.09 4.64
N VAL A 82 15.97 13.42 4.62
CA VAL A 82 15.39 14.15 5.76
C VAL A 82 14.04 13.53 6.12
N ILE A 83 13.79 13.41 7.42
CA ILE A 83 12.58 12.78 7.96
C ILE A 83 11.33 13.46 7.36
N PRO A 84 10.43 12.70 6.71
CA PRO A 84 9.18 13.20 6.15
C PRO A 84 8.32 13.95 7.17
N SER A 85 7.83 15.12 6.80
CA SER A 85 6.92 15.92 7.64
C SER A 85 5.60 15.20 7.93
N VAL A 86 5.20 14.23 7.09
CA VAL A 86 4.02 13.38 7.30
C VAL A 86 4.07 12.56 8.60
N PHE A 87 5.25 12.42 9.23
CA PHE A 87 5.37 11.79 10.55
C PHE A 87 5.15 12.75 11.72
N GLN A 88 5.10 14.05 11.44
CA GLN A 88 5.00 15.14 12.41
C GLN A 88 3.66 15.88 12.31
N SER A 89 2.99 15.78 11.16
CA SER A 89 1.68 16.39 10.92
C SER A 89 0.56 15.52 11.50
N GLY A 90 -0.23 16.09 12.40
CA GLY A 90 -1.52 15.53 12.83
C GLY A 90 -1.52 14.92 14.24
N GLU A 91 -2.74 14.72 14.74
CA GLU A 91 -2.98 14.12 16.06
C GLU A 91 -2.78 12.60 15.99
N LYS A 92 -1.98 12.08 16.94
CA LYS A 92 -1.81 10.64 17.12
C LYS A 92 -2.94 10.10 17.97
N ASP A 93 -3.49 8.96 17.58
CA ASP A 93 -4.44 8.27 18.44
C ASP A 93 -3.77 7.65 19.68
N SER A 94 -4.55 7.02 20.57
CA SER A 94 -4.06 6.38 21.80
C SER A 94 -3.03 5.26 21.56
N LYS A 95 -2.87 4.78 20.32
CA LYS A 95 -1.88 3.77 19.94
C LYS A 95 -0.66 4.40 19.26
N GLY A 96 -0.61 5.72 19.12
CA GLY A 96 0.46 6.44 18.44
C GLY A 96 0.35 6.40 16.91
N ARG A 97 -0.84 6.14 16.36
CA ARG A 97 -1.06 6.10 14.90
C ARG A 97 -1.46 7.47 14.37
N LEU A 98 -0.95 7.81 13.19
CA LEU A 98 -1.43 8.93 12.38
C LEU A 98 -2.44 8.43 11.35
N THR A 99 -3.24 9.35 10.81
CA THR A 99 -4.26 9.08 9.79
C THR A 99 -3.90 9.82 8.51
N LEU A 100 -4.06 9.15 7.36
CA LEU A 100 -3.99 9.76 6.03
C LEU A 100 -5.24 9.38 5.25
N SER A 101 -5.84 10.36 4.58
CA SER A 101 -6.94 10.21 3.63
C SER A 101 -6.43 10.20 2.19
N CYS A 102 -7.26 9.78 1.22
CA CYS A 102 -6.94 9.98 -0.19
C CYS A 102 -6.75 11.48 -0.50
N GLY A 103 -7.60 12.35 0.06
CA GLY A 103 -7.51 13.81 -0.10
C GLY A 103 -6.15 14.37 0.35
N ASP A 104 -5.60 13.86 1.45
CA ASP A 104 -4.25 14.22 1.90
C ASP A 104 -3.20 13.81 0.86
N LEU A 105 -3.34 12.64 0.24
CA LEU A 105 -2.41 12.18 -0.79
C LEU A 105 -2.49 13.01 -2.07
N PHE A 106 -3.68 13.38 -2.53
CA PHE A 106 -3.83 14.30 -3.67
C PHE A 106 -3.21 15.66 -3.37
N THR A 107 -3.46 16.20 -2.18
CA THR A 107 -2.86 17.48 -1.74
C THR A 107 -1.33 17.39 -1.70
N LEU A 108 -0.78 16.31 -1.15
CA LEU A 108 0.67 16.10 -1.13
C LEU A 108 1.24 15.91 -2.53
N GLY A 109 0.50 15.28 -3.44
CA GLY A 109 0.87 15.08 -4.85
C GLY A 109 1.00 16.40 -5.60
N THR A 110 0.04 17.32 -5.43
CA THR A 110 0.09 18.65 -6.07
C THR A 110 1.24 19.50 -5.53
N MET A 111 1.62 19.33 -4.26
CA MET A 111 2.74 20.02 -3.61
C MET A 111 4.13 19.45 -3.92
N VAL A 112 4.26 18.44 -4.79
CA VAL A 112 5.58 17.92 -5.17
C VAL A 112 6.30 18.92 -6.08
N GLU A 113 7.26 19.67 -5.53
CA GLU A 113 8.11 20.62 -6.27
C GLU A 113 9.60 20.42 -6.01
N THR A 114 9.95 19.74 -4.91
CA THR A 114 11.32 19.45 -4.52
C THR A 114 11.55 17.96 -4.27
N ALA A 115 12.81 17.53 -4.28
CA ALA A 115 13.20 16.17 -3.92
C ALA A 115 12.66 15.75 -2.54
N GLN A 116 12.63 16.67 -1.57
CA GLN A 116 12.10 16.39 -0.23
C GLN A 116 10.57 16.25 -0.24
N ASN A 117 9.85 17.05 -1.01
CA ASN A 117 8.40 16.87 -1.17
C ASN A 117 8.09 15.51 -1.81
N ALA A 118 8.87 15.12 -2.81
CA ALA A 118 8.72 13.84 -3.50
C ALA A 118 8.93 12.64 -2.55
N VAL A 119 9.94 12.70 -1.67
CA VAL A 119 10.14 11.69 -0.62
C VAL A 119 8.97 11.68 0.38
N ASN A 120 8.54 12.86 0.84
CA ASN A 120 7.42 12.97 1.77
C ASN A 120 6.13 12.36 1.18
N PHE A 121 5.84 12.67 -0.07
CA PHE A 121 4.70 12.13 -0.81
C PHE A 121 4.79 10.61 -0.99
N TYR A 122 5.95 10.08 -1.40
CA TYR A 122 6.18 8.63 -1.48
C TYR A 122 5.88 7.92 -0.15
N VAL A 123 6.43 8.45 0.96
CA VAL A 123 6.20 7.89 2.29
C VAL A 123 4.73 7.94 2.69
N ALA A 124 4.02 9.02 2.37
CA ALA A 124 2.59 9.15 2.62
C ALA A 124 1.78 8.08 1.86
N VAL A 125 2.04 7.92 0.56
CA VAL A 125 1.37 6.90 -0.27
C VAL A 125 1.64 5.49 0.25
N CYS A 126 2.89 5.17 0.59
CA CYS A 126 3.24 3.87 1.18
C CYS A 126 2.58 3.65 2.54
N SER A 127 2.48 4.70 3.36
CA SER A 127 1.86 4.63 4.69
C SER A 127 0.35 4.39 4.59
N TRP A 128 -0.31 5.05 3.64
CA TRP A 128 -1.73 4.84 3.36
C TRP A 128 -1.99 3.43 2.78
N ASP A 129 -1.15 2.96 1.86
CA ASP A 129 -1.33 1.65 1.22
C ASP A 129 -1.10 0.47 2.19
N ALA A 130 -0.05 0.54 3.00
CA ALA A 130 0.30 -0.53 3.94
C ALA A 130 -0.45 -0.44 5.29
N GLY A 131 -0.87 0.77 5.67
CA GLY A 131 -1.50 1.07 6.95
C GLY A 131 -0.68 0.60 8.15
N ALA A 132 -1.28 -0.23 9.00
CA ALA A 132 -0.65 -0.72 10.22
C ALA A 132 0.36 -1.88 10.03
N LYS A 133 0.59 -2.36 8.80
CA LYS A 133 1.37 -3.58 8.55
C LYS A 133 2.88 -3.28 8.50
N ALA A 134 3.59 -3.54 9.60
CA ALA A 134 5.04 -3.31 9.70
C ALA A 134 5.84 -4.00 8.59
N ARG A 135 5.50 -5.25 8.24
CA ARG A 135 6.19 -6.01 7.18
C ARG A 135 6.14 -5.31 5.82
N ASP A 136 4.98 -4.73 5.48
CA ASP A 136 4.80 -4.06 4.20
C ASP A 136 5.58 -2.74 4.17
N ILE A 137 5.58 -1.99 5.27
CA ILE A 137 6.44 -0.80 5.44
C ILE A 137 7.92 -1.15 5.31
N TYR A 138 8.40 -2.18 6.00
CA TYR A 138 9.81 -2.58 5.97
C TYR A 138 10.31 -3.00 4.58
N ARG A 139 9.41 -3.41 3.67
CA ARG A 139 9.75 -3.70 2.27
C ARG A 139 9.89 -2.45 1.40
N ARG A 140 9.36 -1.31 1.84
CA ARG A 140 9.43 -0.02 1.13
C ARG A 140 10.65 0.80 1.51
N ILE A 141 11.10 0.67 2.76
CA ILE A 141 12.25 1.41 3.30
C ILE A 141 13.54 1.26 2.48
N PRO A 142 13.94 0.07 1.98
CA PRO A 142 15.21 -0.08 1.25
C PRO A 142 15.34 0.81 0.01
N THR A 143 14.23 1.20 -0.63
CA THR A 143 14.25 2.14 -1.76
C THR A 143 14.78 3.51 -1.34
N LEU A 144 14.54 3.94 -0.10
CA LEU A 144 14.94 5.25 0.41
C LEU A 144 16.45 5.38 0.64
N SER A 145 17.19 4.27 0.66
CA SER A 145 18.65 4.27 0.79
C SER A 145 19.37 4.41 -0.56
N GLU A 146 18.63 4.56 -1.67
CA GLU A 146 19.23 4.74 -2.98
C GLU A 146 19.84 6.15 -3.12
N THR A 147 21.00 6.25 -3.76
CA THR A 147 21.60 7.55 -4.12
C THR A 147 20.62 8.34 -5.00
N ASP A 148 20.49 9.63 -4.69
CA ASP A 148 19.61 10.57 -5.38
C ASP A 148 18.12 10.16 -5.38
N VAL A 149 17.69 9.38 -4.38
CA VAL A 149 16.30 8.86 -4.32
C VAL A 149 15.26 9.98 -4.46
N GLY A 150 15.49 11.14 -3.82
CA GLY A 150 14.59 12.27 -3.88
C GLY A 150 14.50 12.87 -5.29
N GLU A 151 15.63 13.03 -5.97
CA GLU A 151 15.67 13.53 -7.36
C GLU A 151 15.05 12.54 -8.34
N LYS A 152 15.24 11.23 -8.10
CA LYS A 152 14.58 10.19 -8.89
C LYS A 152 13.07 10.21 -8.70
N PHE A 153 12.59 10.35 -7.46
CA PHE A 153 11.16 10.51 -7.22
C PHE A 153 10.63 11.77 -7.90
N LEU A 154 11.31 12.91 -7.73
CA LEU A 154 10.91 14.18 -8.33
C LEU A 154 10.82 14.06 -9.85
N GLY A 155 11.89 13.63 -10.52
CA GLY A 155 11.93 13.49 -11.98
C GLY A 155 10.91 12.48 -12.53
N GLY A 156 10.61 11.42 -11.79
CA GLY A 156 9.57 10.45 -12.18
C GLY A 156 8.15 10.95 -11.96
N ILE A 157 7.92 11.81 -10.96
CA ILE A 157 6.59 12.36 -10.62
C ILE A 157 6.24 13.57 -11.51
N MET A 158 7.19 14.46 -11.78
CA MET A 158 6.92 15.74 -12.46
C MET A 158 6.17 15.61 -13.79
N PRO A 159 6.45 14.62 -14.67
CA PRO A 159 5.70 14.46 -15.91
C PRO A 159 4.21 14.16 -15.72
N ALA A 160 3.80 13.62 -14.56
CA ALA A 160 2.39 13.36 -14.27
C ALA A 160 1.61 14.61 -13.87
N LYS A 161 2.33 15.69 -13.51
CA LYS A 161 1.75 16.99 -13.15
C LYS A 161 1.60 17.92 -14.36
N ASP A 162 2.20 17.57 -15.50
CA ASP A 162 2.12 18.37 -16.72
C ASP A 162 0.91 17.91 -17.55
N SER A 163 -0.12 18.76 -17.62
CA SER A 163 -1.35 18.49 -18.37
C SER A 163 -1.13 18.35 -19.89
N ASN A 164 0.04 18.73 -20.40
CA ASN A 164 0.40 18.58 -21.82
C ASN A 164 1.07 17.24 -22.13
N LEU A 165 1.39 16.43 -21.11
CA LEU A 165 2.05 15.15 -21.28
C LEU A 165 1.06 14.00 -21.08
N GLU A 166 1.12 13.03 -22.00
CA GLU A 166 0.38 11.79 -21.85
C GLU A 166 0.82 11.04 -20.58
N SER A 167 -0.14 10.44 -19.87
CA SER A 167 0.13 9.67 -18.64
C SER A 167 1.16 8.55 -18.85
N GLU A 168 1.28 8.03 -20.08
CA GLU A 168 2.29 7.05 -20.45
C GLU A 168 3.73 7.59 -20.29
N VAL A 169 3.96 8.88 -20.53
CA VAL A 169 5.28 9.51 -20.36
C VAL A 169 5.74 9.39 -18.92
N ALA A 170 4.89 9.77 -17.96
CA ALA A 170 5.18 9.66 -16.53
C ALA A 170 5.43 8.21 -16.10
N TYR A 171 4.63 7.27 -16.58
CA TYR A 171 4.83 5.85 -16.30
C TYR A 171 6.19 5.34 -16.84
N ARG A 172 6.55 5.74 -18.07
CA ARG A 172 7.82 5.34 -18.71
C ARG A 172 9.04 5.94 -18.01
N SER A 173 8.92 7.11 -17.39
CA SER A 173 9.99 7.78 -16.63
C SER A 173 10.52 6.92 -15.48
N PHE A 174 9.64 6.17 -14.80
CA PHE A 174 10.04 5.22 -13.75
C PHE A 174 10.53 3.87 -14.27
N TRP A 175 10.18 3.51 -15.50
CA TRP A 175 10.45 2.18 -16.07
C TRP A 175 11.82 2.09 -16.76
N ARG A 176 12.23 3.14 -17.48
CA ARG A 176 13.50 3.14 -18.23
C ARG A 176 14.69 3.26 -17.27
N ARG A 177 15.66 2.35 -17.41
CA ARG A 177 16.83 2.18 -16.52
C ARG A 177 17.69 3.45 -16.35
N GLU A 178 17.62 4.39 -17.28
CA GLU A 178 18.60 5.45 -17.45
C GLU A 178 18.18 6.81 -16.89
N GLN A 179 16.94 6.97 -16.40
CA GLN A 179 16.46 8.26 -15.90
C GLN A 179 16.11 8.20 -14.41
N TYR A 180 14.95 7.64 -14.06
CA TYR A 180 14.41 7.75 -12.70
C TYR A 180 14.02 6.40 -12.08
N ARG A 181 14.57 5.31 -12.60
CA ARG A 181 14.29 3.96 -12.08
C ARG A 181 14.77 3.82 -10.64
N LEU A 182 13.86 3.37 -9.78
CA LEU A 182 14.11 3.10 -8.37
C LEU A 182 14.10 1.59 -8.08
N LYS A 183 15.09 1.12 -7.33
CA LYS A 183 15.17 -0.30 -6.93
C LYS A 183 14.08 -0.63 -5.90
N GLY A 184 13.51 -1.82 -6.00
CA GLY A 184 12.49 -2.31 -5.06
C GLY A 184 11.06 -1.80 -5.30
N LEU A 185 10.86 -0.91 -6.29
CA LEU A 185 9.54 -0.49 -6.73
C LEU A 185 9.21 -1.12 -8.09
N GLY A 186 8.01 -1.69 -8.17
CA GLY A 186 7.49 -2.32 -9.38
C GLY A 186 6.41 -1.47 -10.08
N PRO A 187 6.06 -1.82 -11.33
CA PRO A 187 5.03 -1.18 -12.14
C PRO A 187 3.76 -0.74 -11.41
N ALA A 188 3.15 -1.67 -10.67
CA ALA A 188 1.88 -1.43 -9.99
C ALA A 188 1.97 -0.35 -8.90
N PHE A 189 3.17 -0.12 -8.35
CA PHE A 189 3.37 0.95 -7.38
C PHE A 189 3.43 2.33 -8.05
N PHE A 190 4.12 2.44 -9.20
CA PHE A 190 4.20 3.70 -9.93
C PHE A 190 2.82 4.18 -10.34
N THR A 191 1.93 3.31 -10.84
CA THR A 191 0.56 3.70 -11.18
C THR A 191 -0.18 4.36 -10.02
N LYS A 192 -0.01 3.87 -8.79
CA LYS A 192 -0.64 4.48 -7.60
C LYS A 192 -0.02 5.82 -7.23
N LEU A 193 1.30 5.91 -7.28
CA LEU A 193 2.02 7.16 -7.00
C LEU A 193 1.63 8.26 -8.01
N LEU A 194 1.60 7.90 -9.29
CA LEU A 194 1.24 8.79 -10.40
C LEU A 194 -0.24 9.19 -10.34
N TYR A 195 -1.14 8.28 -9.96
CA TYR A 195 -2.55 8.59 -9.76
C TYR A 195 -2.78 9.74 -8.77
N PHE A 196 -2.13 9.70 -7.61
CA PHE A 196 -2.25 10.78 -6.63
C PHE A 196 -1.48 12.04 -7.04
N ALA A 197 -0.40 11.91 -7.82
CA ALA A 197 0.38 13.04 -8.29
C ALA A 197 -0.31 13.87 -9.38
N ALA A 198 -1.07 13.22 -10.27
CA ALA A 198 -1.85 13.89 -11.30
C ALA A 198 -2.91 14.84 -10.71
N GLY A 199 -3.28 14.64 -9.44
CA GLY A 199 -4.28 15.45 -8.75
C GLY A 199 -5.72 15.00 -9.07
N PHE A 200 -6.67 15.72 -8.49
CA PHE A 200 -8.06 15.65 -8.92
C PHE A 200 -8.27 16.65 -10.04
N ASP A 201 -8.71 16.18 -11.21
CA ASP A 201 -9.50 17.04 -12.07
C ASP A 201 -10.78 17.34 -11.30
N THR A 202 -10.87 18.57 -10.79
CA THR A 202 -12.16 19.18 -10.57
C THR A 202 -12.74 19.34 -11.97
N LEU A 203 -13.46 18.31 -12.44
CA LEU A 203 -14.46 18.52 -13.48
C LEU A 203 -15.36 19.60 -12.89
N SER A 204 -15.11 20.83 -13.30
CA SER A 204 -16.00 21.96 -13.10
C SER A 204 -17.35 21.53 -13.65
N ASP A 205 -18.31 21.35 -12.76
CA ASP A 205 -19.74 21.29 -13.09
C ASP A 205 -20.15 22.50 -13.94
#